data_AF-A0A519RED7-F1
#
_entry.id   AF-A0A519RED7-F1
#
_cell.length_a   1.000
_cell.length_b   1.000
_cell.length_c   1.000
_cell.angle_alpha   90.00
_cell.angle_beta   90.00
_cell.angle_gamma   90.00
#
_symmetry.space_group_name_H-M   'P 1'
#
loop_
_entity.id
_entity.type
_entity.pdbx_description
1 polymer ?
#
loop_
_entity_poly.entity_id
_entity_poly.type
_entity_poly.pdbx_seq_one_letter_code
_entity_poly.pdbx_strand_id
1 'polypeptide(L)'
;MNSVKLKTAYYEQLGLLLVNPSFSGKIKFEYNGNGQIIKMIGGFVSFYYPTGSGFEEGLFINDSLVNEVSYSGNVITAQDNYRYDMPGRVIDYKIEYGKLITRKVRGYDDNGTEVITDFQYEYSSNQIIERKDNKIFRTFYFEDDNLVKVEQVTRNYLTGEIMWKTEIVFSDYDSYENLLQGKYFVNGTFFKAFSKNNFRKLQKKHYDYIAGQYVDSGNSTMFSFESVVDQNGLVDLFETACN
;
A
#
# COMPACT_ATOMS: atom_id res chain seq x y z
N MET A 1 -22.39 -1.60 -9.06
CA MET A 1 -21.18 -0.88 -8.61
C MET A 1 -20.77 -1.53 -7.31
N ASN A 2 -19.65 -2.25 -7.30
CA ASN A 2 -19.22 -2.99 -6.11
C ASN A 2 -18.51 -2.02 -5.17
N SER A 3 -18.66 -2.20 -3.86
CA SER A 3 -18.02 -1.35 -2.86
C SER A 3 -17.30 -2.15 -1.78
N VAL A 4 -16.38 -1.48 -1.10
CA VAL A 4 -15.46 -2.04 -0.11
C VAL A 4 -15.40 -1.10 1.06
N LYS A 5 -15.58 -1.58 2.30
CA LYS A 5 -15.43 -0.73 3.47
C LYS A 5 -13.94 -0.45 3.74
N LEU A 6 -13.60 0.81 3.98
CA LEU A 6 -12.22 1.27 4.19
C LEU A 6 -11.64 0.86 5.55
N LYS A 7 -12.50 0.57 6.55
CA LYS A 7 -12.07 0.17 7.91
C LYS A 7 -11.16 -1.07 7.93
N THR A 8 -11.15 -1.83 6.85
CA THR A 8 -10.36 -3.04 6.64
C THR A 8 -9.25 -2.88 5.60
N ALA A 9 -8.91 -1.64 5.18
CA ALA A 9 -7.92 -1.34 4.11
C ALA A 9 -6.73 -0.47 4.59
N TYR A 10 -6.59 -0.24 5.90
CA TYR A 10 -5.64 0.74 6.45
C TYR A 10 -4.38 0.08 6.99
N TYR A 11 -3.41 -0.24 6.12
CA TYR A 11 -2.24 -1.04 6.53
C TYR A 11 -0.88 -0.40 6.33
N GLU A 12 -0.82 0.73 5.64
CA GLU A 12 0.49 1.30 5.25
C GLU A 12 0.79 2.67 5.84
N GLN A 13 -0.21 3.37 6.35
CA GLN A 13 -0.14 4.82 6.51
C GLN A 13 -0.64 5.23 7.90
N LEU A 14 0.21 5.21 8.91
CA LEU A 14 -0.18 5.49 10.31
C LEU A 14 0.25 6.91 10.76
N GLY A 15 0.24 7.86 9.81
CA GLY A 15 0.58 9.26 10.04
C GLY A 15 -0.64 10.13 10.38
N LEU A 16 -0.56 11.43 10.05
CA LEU A 16 -1.65 12.39 10.24
C LEU A 16 -2.84 12.03 9.34
N LEU A 17 -3.98 11.67 9.93
CA LEU A 17 -5.19 11.33 9.19
C LEU A 17 -6.16 12.52 9.16
N LEU A 18 -6.40 13.08 7.97
CA LEU A 18 -7.47 14.04 7.72
C LEU A 18 -8.65 13.32 7.06
N VAL A 19 -9.67 13.03 7.86
CA VAL A 19 -10.90 12.39 7.38
C VAL A 19 -11.90 13.48 7.00
N ASN A 20 -12.41 13.46 5.76
CA ASN A 20 -13.61 14.22 5.45
C ASN A 20 -14.76 13.64 6.31
N PRO A 21 -15.41 14.44 7.19
CA PRO A 21 -16.46 13.93 8.09
C PRO A 21 -17.63 13.26 7.36
N SER A 22 -17.84 13.59 6.09
CA SER A 22 -18.89 13.01 5.24
C SER A 22 -18.45 11.78 4.47
N PHE A 23 -17.24 11.26 4.68
CA PHE A 23 -16.75 10.07 4.00
C PHE A 23 -17.63 8.85 4.34
N SER A 24 -18.13 8.18 3.29
CA SER A 24 -19.02 7.02 3.41
C SER A 24 -18.40 5.80 4.09
N GLY A 25 -17.07 5.81 4.29
CA GLY A 25 -16.35 4.65 4.78
C GLY A 25 -16.10 3.62 3.69
N LYS A 26 -16.28 3.95 2.40
CA LYS A 26 -16.21 2.99 1.29
C LYS A 26 -15.32 3.43 0.12
N ILE A 27 -14.68 2.46 -0.53
CA ILE A 27 -14.10 2.56 -1.87
C ILE A 27 -15.03 1.80 -2.82
N LYS A 28 -15.42 2.42 -3.92
CA LYS A 28 -16.24 1.80 -4.98
C LYS A 28 -15.38 1.48 -6.18
N PHE A 29 -15.67 0.37 -6.85
CA PHE A 29 -14.94 -0.10 -8.01
C PHE A 29 -15.84 -0.12 -9.24
N GLU A 30 -15.33 0.41 -10.34
CA GLU A 30 -15.87 0.18 -11.68
C GLU A 30 -14.95 -0.78 -12.43
N TYR A 31 -15.56 -1.65 -13.24
CA TYR A 31 -14.87 -2.71 -13.96
C TYR A 31 -15.11 -2.57 -15.47
N ASN A 32 -14.14 -3.01 -16.28
CA ASN A 32 -14.35 -3.19 -17.70
C ASN A 32 -15.06 -4.52 -18.01
N GLY A 33 -15.34 -4.78 -19.29
CA GLY A 33 -15.98 -6.02 -19.75
C GLY A 33 -15.19 -7.31 -19.49
N ASN A 34 -13.92 -7.20 -19.09
CA ASN A 34 -13.06 -8.32 -18.71
C ASN A 34 -12.97 -8.51 -17.17
N GLY A 35 -13.78 -7.80 -16.40
CA GLY A 35 -13.76 -7.88 -14.93
C GLY A 35 -12.53 -7.22 -14.28
N GLN A 36 -11.78 -6.39 -15.01
CA GLN A 36 -10.64 -5.65 -14.47
C GLN A 36 -11.10 -4.31 -13.89
N ILE A 37 -10.56 -3.93 -12.73
CA ILE A 37 -10.84 -2.61 -12.11
C ILE A 37 -10.28 -1.52 -13.00
N ILE A 38 -11.12 -0.58 -13.46
CA ILE A 38 -10.71 0.58 -14.27
C ILE A 38 -10.87 1.91 -13.54
N LYS A 39 -11.63 1.93 -12.44
CA LYS A 39 -11.82 3.13 -11.62
C LYS A 39 -12.07 2.77 -10.18
N MET A 40 -11.48 3.55 -9.27
CA MET A 40 -11.70 3.50 -7.83
C MET A 40 -12.24 4.85 -7.37
N ILE A 41 -13.41 4.87 -6.74
CA ILE A 41 -14.07 6.08 -6.25
C ILE A 41 -14.12 6.02 -4.73
N GLY A 42 -13.61 7.05 -4.08
CA GLY A 42 -13.37 7.04 -2.65
C GLY A 42 -11.99 6.44 -2.29
N GLY A 43 -11.59 6.58 -1.03
CA GLY A 43 -10.33 6.03 -0.51
C GLY A 43 -9.47 7.10 0.12
N PHE A 44 -8.16 7.01 -0.09
CA PHE A 44 -7.19 7.97 0.41
C PHE A 44 -6.24 8.47 -0.66
N VAL A 45 -5.78 9.70 -0.45
CA VAL A 45 -4.68 10.32 -1.19
C VAL A 45 -3.66 10.82 -0.18
N SER A 46 -2.39 10.66 -0.53
CA SER A 46 -1.28 11.17 0.27
C SER A 46 -1.05 12.66 0.02
N PHE A 47 -0.77 13.42 1.08
CA PHE A 47 -0.46 14.86 0.99
C PHE A 47 1.02 15.18 0.76
N TYR A 48 1.92 14.22 0.97
CA TYR A 48 3.36 14.49 0.95
C TYR A 48 4.04 13.68 -0.15
N TYR A 49 5.11 14.25 -0.72
CA TYR A 49 6.06 13.77 -1.74
C TYR A 49 5.82 12.38 -2.35
N PRO A 50 6.11 12.17 -3.65
CA PRO A 50 5.95 10.88 -4.32
C PRO A 50 6.96 9.82 -3.85
N THR A 51 6.93 9.43 -2.58
CA THR A 51 7.77 8.38 -2.04
C THR A 51 7.18 7.01 -2.33
N GLY A 52 5.92 6.93 -2.79
CA GLY A 52 5.24 5.67 -3.05
C GLY A 52 5.12 4.76 -1.83
N SER A 53 5.47 5.28 -0.66
CA SER A 53 5.82 4.44 0.47
C SER A 53 4.72 4.41 1.52
N GLY A 54 3.86 5.41 1.61
CA GLY A 54 2.77 5.42 2.59
C GLY A 54 3.19 5.46 4.07
N PHE A 55 4.39 5.06 4.48
CA PHE A 55 4.68 4.86 5.91
C PHE A 55 4.77 6.12 6.77
N GLU A 56 4.83 7.31 6.16
CA GLU A 56 5.05 8.57 6.86
C GLU A 56 4.22 9.73 6.30
N GLU A 57 3.25 9.46 5.42
CA GLU A 57 2.53 10.51 4.72
C GLU A 57 1.17 10.78 5.39
N GLY A 58 0.85 12.06 5.59
CA GLY A 58 -0.50 12.46 5.95
C GLY A 58 -1.50 12.03 4.86
N LEU A 59 -2.69 11.60 5.26
CA LEU A 59 -3.73 11.14 4.35
C LEU A 59 -4.97 12.00 4.36
N PHE A 60 -5.52 12.23 3.19
CA PHE A 60 -6.90 12.67 3.05
C PHE A 60 -7.78 11.48 2.70
N ILE A 61 -8.88 11.29 3.44
CA ILE A 61 -9.89 10.30 3.09
C ILE A 61 -11.16 11.02 2.62
N ASN A 62 -11.64 10.70 1.42
CA ASN A 62 -12.84 11.33 0.83
C ASN A 62 -13.48 10.43 -0.25
N ASP A 63 -14.81 10.50 -0.41
CA ASP A 63 -15.58 9.82 -1.45
C ASP A 63 -15.39 10.42 -2.84
N SER A 64 -14.96 11.69 -2.91
CA SER A 64 -14.74 12.40 -4.17
C SER A 64 -13.39 12.07 -4.82
N LEU A 65 -12.56 11.24 -4.18
CA LEU A 65 -11.30 10.78 -4.79
C LEU A 65 -11.62 9.84 -5.93
N VAL A 66 -11.05 10.09 -7.11
CA VAL A 66 -11.18 9.19 -8.25
C VAL A 66 -9.77 8.76 -8.64
N ASN A 67 -9.56 7.45 -8.74
CA ASN A 67 -8.31 6.90 -9.25
C ASN A 67 -8.65 6.09 -10.50
N GLU A 68 -8.04 6.46 -11.62
CA GLU A 68 -8.23 5.76 -12.89
C GLU A 68 -7.17 4.70 -13.08
N VAL A 69 -7.57 3.54 -13.57
CA VAL A 69 -6.68 2.39 -13.76
C VAL A 69 -6.73 1.97 -15.22
N SER A 70 -5.56 1.89 -15.84
CA SER A 70 -5.40 1.42 -17.21
C SER A 70 -4.40 0.26 -17.28
N TYR A 71 -4.53 -0.55 -18.34
CA TYR A 71 -3.75 -1.76 -18.54
C TYR A 71 -3.10 -1.72 -19.91
N SER A 72 -1.79 -1.94 -19.96
CA SER A 72 -1.02 -2.02 -21.20
C SER A 72 -0.01 -3.15 -21.10
N GLY A 73 -0.34 -4.29 -21.71
CA GLY A 73 0.46 -5.50 -21.60
C GLY A 73 0.58 -5.97 -20.15
N ASN A 74 1.82 -5.97 -19.63
CA ASN A 74 2.14 -6.35 -18.26
C ASN A 74 2.25 -5.15 -17.29
N VAL A 75 1.86 -3.96 -17.73
CA VAL A 75 1.87 -2.73 -16.93
C VAL A 75 0.45 -2.33 -16.56
N ILE A 76 0.24 -2.07 -15.27
CA ILE A 76 -0.98 -1.44 -14.74
C ILE A 76 -0.61 -0.03 -14.31
N THR A 77 -1.29 0.97 -14.85
CA THR A 77 -1.10 2.38 -14.48
C THR A 77 -2.29 2.83 -13.65
N ALA A 78 -2.05 3.26 -12.41
CA ALA A 78 -3.02 3.91 -11.56
C ALA A 78 -2.72 5.41 -11.49
N GLN A 79 -3.72 6.26 -11.75
CA GLN A 79 -3.61 7.70 -11.69
C GLN A 79 -4.58 8.24 -10.67
N ASP A 80 -4.04 8.89 -9.64
CA ASP A 80 -4.82 9.60 -8.64
C ASP A 80 -5.35 10.88 -9.29
N ASN A 81 -6.66 11.13 -9.29
CA ASN A 81 -7.26 12.39 -9.72
C ASN A 81 -7.85 13.09 -8.49
N TYR A 82 -7.04 13.93 -7.84
CA TYR A 82 -7.43 14.68 -6.65
C TYR A 82 -7.15 16.19 -6.80
N ARG A 83 -8.23 16.98 -6.79
CA ARG A 83 -8.27 18.46 -6.81
C ARG A 83 -7.61 19.17 -8.03
N TYR A 84 -7.97 20.45 -8.19
CA TYR A 84 -8.02 21.21 -9.44
C TYR A 84 -6.71 21.92 -9.84
N ASP A 85 -5.69 21.91 -9.00
CA ASP A 85 -4.53 22.82 -9.08
C ASP A 85 -3.16 22.14 -9.17
N MET A 86 -3.07 20.81 -8.96
CA MET A 86 -1.85 20.04 -9.20
C MET A 86 -2.16 18.77 -9.99
N PRO A 87 -1.26 18.35 -10.90
CA PRO A 87 -1.44 17.08 -11.59
C PRO A 87 -1.31 15.95 -10.56
N GLY A 88 -2.29 15.06 -10.56
CA GLY A 88 -2.27 13.94 -9.63
C GLY A 88 -1.13 12.96 -9.91
N ARG A 89 -0.86 12.10 -8.93
CA ARG A 89 0.23 11.12 -8.99
C ARG A 89 -0.11 9.99 -9.95
N VAL A 90 0.87 9.55 -10.73
CA VAL A 90 0.76 8.39 -11.62
C VAL A 90 1.69 7.30 -11.12
N ILE A 91 1.18 6.09 -10.97
CA ILE A 91 1.94 4.92 -10.52
C ILE A 91 1.84 3.81 -11.56
N ASP A 92 2.98 3.39 -12.09
CA ASP A 92 3.08 2.24 -12.98
C ASP A 92 3.56 1.02 -12.21
N TYR A 93 2.77 -0.06 -12.25
CA TYR A 93 3.09 -1.37 -11.69
C TYR A 93 3.36 -2.34 -12.83
N LYS A 94 4.60 -2.83 -12.93
CA LYS A 94 4.97 -3.87 -13.90
C LYS A 94 4.85 -5.23 -13.25
N ILE A 95 3.99 -6.10 -13.76
CA ILE A 95 3.71 -7.42 -13.18
C ILE A 95 4.09 -8.52 -14.18
N GLU A 96 5.03 -9.40 -13.83
CA GLU A 96 5.41 -10.54 -14.67
C GLU A 96 5.17 -11.84 -13.90
N TYR A 97 4.46 -12.80 -14.52
CA TYR A 97 4.14 -14.09 -13.90
C TYR A 97 3.48 -13.96 -12.52
N GLY A 98 2.60 -12.96 -12.35
CA GLY A 98 1.91 -12.67 -11.10
C GLY A 98 2.76 -11.97 -10.02
N LYS A 99 4.01 -11.60 -10.34
CA LYS A 99 4.93 -10.93 -9.42
C LYS A 99 5.12 -9.46 -9.81
N LEU A 100 5.06 -8.56 -8.85
CA LEU A 100 5.41 -7.15 -9.04
C LEU A 100 6.93 -7.04 -9.27
N ILE A 101 7.35 -6.59 -10.45
CA ILE A 101 8.77 -6.48 -10.81
C ILE A 101 9.29 -5.06 -10.57
N THR A 102 8.50 -4.06 -10.95
CA THR A 102 8.83 -2.65 -10.71
C THR A 102 7.60 -1.85 -10.33
N ARG A 103 7.79 -0.83 -9.49
CA ARG A 103 6.81 0.21 -9.23
C ARG A 103 7.47 1.56 -9.49
N LYS A 104 6.94 2.32 -10.45
CA LYS A 104 7.43 3.67 -10.78
C LYS A 104 6.38 4.69 -10.37
N VAL A 105 6.76 5.63 -9.52
CA VAL A 105 5.87 6.66 -8.99
C VAL A 105 6.29 8.00 -9.59
N ARG A 106 5.39 8.63 -10.33
CA ARG A 106 5.54 9.96 -10.91
C ARG A 106 4.63 10.93 -10.16
N GLY A 107 5.19 12.00 -9.63
CA GLY A 107 4.45 13.06 -8.96
C GLY A 107 5.22 14.37 -9.03
N TYR A 108 4.86 15.33 -8.19
CA TYR A 108 5.47 16.66 -8.18
C TYR A 108 5.93 17.01 -6.77
N ASP A 109 7.05 17.73 -6.66
CA ASP A 109 7.50 18.31 -5.39
C ASP A 109 6.75 19.61 -5.04
N ASP A 110 7.07 20.21 -3.89
CA ASP A 110 6.43 21.45 -3.42
C ASP A 110 6.65 22.65 -4.38
N ASN A 111 7.62 22.56 -5.29
CA ASN A 111 7.90 23.58 -6.31
C ASN A 111 7.21 23.29 -7.65
N GLY A 112 6.45 22.20 -7.75
CA GLY A 112 5.82 21.75 -8.99
C GLY A 112 6.78 21.09 -9.97
N THR A 113 7.96 20.66 -9.52
CA THR A 113 8.92 19.89 -10.33
C THR A 113 8.54 18.43 -10.34
N GLU A 114 8.49 17.80 -11.52
CA GLU A 114 8.22 16.36 -11.62
C GLU A 114 9.34 15.56 -10.93
N VAL A 115 8.94 14.65 -10.05
CA VAL A 115 9.82 13.72 -9.35
C VAL A 115 9.39 12.30 -9.69
N ILE A 116 10.36 11.47 -10.07
CA ILE A 116 10.16 10.07 -10.39
C ILE A 116 10.90 9.23 -9.34
N THR A 117 10.16 8.36 -8.65
CA THR A 117 10.73 7.38 -7.73
C THR A 117 10.55 5.97 -8.30
N ASP A 118 11.66 5.26 -8.49
CA ASP A 118 11.68 3.91 -9.02
C ASP A 118 11.96 2.87 -7.94
N PHE A 119 11.12 1.83 -7.91
CA PHE A 119 11.27 0.66 -7.06
C PHE A 119 11.44 -0.60 -7.88
N GLN A 120 12.34 -1.47 -7.44
CA GLN A 120 12.60 -2.79 -8.03
C GLN A 120 12.39 -3.87 -6.97
N TYR A 121 11.85 -5.02 -7.37
CA TYR A 121 11.54 -6.13 -6.46
C TYR A 121 12.29 -7.39 -6.87
N GLU A 122 13.07 -7.93 -5.93
CA GLU A 122 13.85 -9.17 -6.09
C GLU A 122 13.20 -10.27 -5.24
N TYR A 123 12.88 -11.41 -5.84
CA TYR A 123 12.19 -12.52 -5.18
C TYR A 123 13.15 -13.64 -4.82
N SER A 124 12.99 -14.18 -3.60
CA SER A 124 13.60 -15.42 -3.12
C SER A 124 12.52 -16.35 -2.58
N SER A 125 12.90 -17.50 -1.99
CA SER A 125 11.95 -18.51 -1.53
C SER A 125 10.91 -18.01 -0.52
N ASN A 126 11.33 -17.18 0.44
CA ASN A 126 10.49 -16.70 1.53
C ASN A 126 10.65 -15.19 1.78
N GLN A 127 11.27 -14.47 0.85
CA GLN A 127 11.49 -13.03 0.97
C GLN A 127 11.36 -12.30 -0.36
N ILE A 128 10.94 -11.05 -0.29
CA ILE A 128 11.05 -10.08 -1.40
C ILE A 128 11.90 -8.91 -0.91
N ILE A 129 12.87 -8.48 -1.69
CA ILE A 129 13.66 -7.26 -1.43
C ILE A 129 13.16 -6.17 -2.37
N GLU A 130 12.68 -5.06 -1.81
CA GLU A 130 12.36 -3.83 -2.54
C GLU A 130 13.56 -2.88 -2.46
N ARG A 131 14.10 -2.50 -3.62
CA ARG A 131 15.15 -1.50 -3.74
C ARG A 131 14.61 -0.17 -4.23
N LYS A 132 15.13 0.91 -3.67
CA LYS A 132 15.00 2.28 -4.15
C LYS A 132 16.42 2.82 -4.38
N ASP A 133 16.70 3.35 -5.56
CA ASP A 133 18.03 3.87 -5.92
C ASP A 133 19.16 2.85 -5.65
N ASN A 134 18.93 1.59 -6.03
CA ASN A 134 19.79 0.42 -5.78
C ASN A 134 20.06 0.05 -4.31
N LYS A 135 19.55 0.82 -3.34
CA LYS A 135 19.64 0.53 -1.91
C LYS A 135 18.42 -0.24 -1.45
N ILE A 136 18.59 -1.17 -0.50
CA ILE A 136 17.47 -1.89 0.12
C ILE A 136 16.59 -0.87 0.84
N PHE A 137 15.35 -0.74 0.37
CA PHE A 137 14.33 0.11 0.98
C PHE A 137 13.46 -0.72 1.92
N ARG A 138 12.95 -1.87 1.44
CA ARG A 138 12.21 -2.81 2.28
C ARG A 138 12.62 -4.25 2.05
N THR A 139 12.41 -5.07 3.08
CA THR A 139 12.43 -6.53 3.00
C THR A 139 11.10 -7.07 3.49
N PHE A 140 10.44 -7.87 2.67
CA PHE A 140 9.17 -8.53 2.95
C PHE A 140 9.47 -9.99 3.27
N TYR A 141 8.88 -10.50 4.35
CA TYR A 141 9.10 -11.87 4.83
C TYR A 141 7.79 -12.65 4.79
N PHE A 142 7.87 -13.90 4.35
CA PHE A 142 6.71 -14.75 4.11
C PHE A 142 6.77 -16.08 4.85
N GLU A 143 5.61 -16.53 5.34
CA GLU A 143 5.37 -17.88 5.86
C GLU A 143 4.04 -18.37 5.28
N ASP A 144 3.99 -19.61 4.76
CA ASP A 144 2.79 -20.20 4.14
C ASP A 144 2.07 -19.28 3.13
N ASP A 145 2.86 -18.63 2.25
CA ASP A 145 2.40 -17.65 1.25
C ASP A 145 1.73 -16.38 1.83
N ASN A 146 1.84 -16.14 3.14
CA ASN A 146 1.34 -14.96 3.81
C ASN A 146 2.48 -13.99 4.15
N LEU A 147 2.24 -12.69 3.97
CA LEU A 147 3.19 -11.66 4.37
C LEU A 147 3.16 -11.51 5.89
N VAL A 148 4.20 -11.97 6.59
CA VAL A 148 4.27 -11.97 8.06
C VAL A 148 5.03 -10.78 8.64
N LYS A 149 5.97 -10.22 7.87
CA LYS A 149 6.77 -9.09 8.33
C LYS A 149 7.26 -8.23 7.18
N VAL A 150 7.35 -6.92 7.42
CA VAL A 150 8.09 -5.98 6.58
C VAL A 150 9.09 -5.22 7.43
N GLU A 151 10.33 -5.15 6.98
CA GLU A 151 11.34 -4.23 7.51
C GLU A 151 11.59 -3.12 6.50
N GLN A 152 11.49 -1.87 6.92
CA GLN A 152 11.81 -0.69 6.11
C GLN A 152 13.02 0.04 6.69
N VAL A 153 13.99 0.35 5.84
CA VAL A 153 15.17 1.14 6.23
C VAL A 153 15.01 2.56 5.72
N THR A 154 14.97 3.52 6.65
CA THR A 154 14.91 4.94 6.31
C THR A 154 16.31 5.54 6.34
N ARG A 155 16.60 6.36 5.32
CA ARG A 155 17.91 7.01 5.13
C ARG A 155 17.74 8.50 5.01
N ASN A 156 18.74 9.24 5.47
CA ASN A 156 18.80 10.68 5.29
C ASN A 156 18.87 10.99 3.78
N TYR A 157 18.04 11.89 3.29
CA TYR A 157 17.96 12.19 1.85
C TYR A 157 19.19 12.94 1.32
N LEU A 158 19.90 13.69 2.17
CA LEU A 158 21.12 14.43 1.82
C LEU A 158 22.37 13.56 1.90
N THR A 159 22.55 12.84 3.03
CA THR A 159 23.78 12.07 3.29
C THR A 159 23.69 10.62 2.82
N GLY A 160 22.47 10.10 2.65
CA GLY A 160 22.23 8.70 2.31
C GLY A 160 22.51 7.72 3.44
N GLU A 161 22.84 8.21 4.64
CA GLU A 161 23.10 7.41 5.84
C GLU A 161 21.83 6.81 6.41
N ILE A 162 21.93 5.64 7.04
CA ILE A 162 20.81 5.00 7.73
C ILE A 162 20.47 5.82 8.98
N MET A 163 19.19 6.16 9.13
CA MET A 163 18.71 6.88 10.31
C MET A 163 17.97 5.94 11.27
N TRP A 164 17.02 5.16 10.74
CA TRP A 164 16.23 4.21 11.53
C TRP A 164 15.73 3.05 10.67
N LYS A 165 15.19 2.03 11.35
CA LYS A 165 14.43 0.93 10.77
C LYS A 165 13.04 0.87 11.39
N THR A 166 12.04 0.62 10.55
CA THR A 166 10.70 0.26 10.99
C THR A 166 10.48 -1.22 10.74
N GLU A 167 9.99 -1.95 11.73
CA GLU A 167 9.50 -3.32 11.57
C GLU A 167 7.97 -3.33 11.69
N ILE A 168 7.30 -4.05 10.81
CA ILE A 168 5.86 -4.25 10.82
C ILE A 168 5.60 -5.73 10.81
N VAL A 169 4.92 -6.23 11.83
CA VAL A 169 4.56 -7.64 11.99
C VAL A 169 3.07 -7.79 11.79
N PHE A 170 2.67 -8.71 10.91
CA PHE A 170 1.28 -9.01 10.61
C PHE A 170 0.87 -10.32 11.28
N SER A 171 -0.36 -10.39 11.78
CA SER A 171 -0.85 -11.55 12.52
C SER A 171 -2.37 -11.67 12.47
N ASP A 172 -2.88 -12.77 13.05
CA ASP A 172 -4.32 -13.07 13.13
C ASP A 172 -4.95 -13.21 11.74
N TYR A 173 -4.39 -14.14 10.96
CA TYR A 173 -4.87 -14.45 9.61
C TYR A 173 -6.14 -15.29 9.67
N ASP A 174 -7.05 -15.03 8.75
CA ASP A 174 -8.17 -15.93 8.52
C ASP A 174 -7.86 -17.02 7.49
N SER A 175 -8.85 -17.88 7.26
CA SER A 175 -8.76 -18.99 6.32
C SER A 175 -9.27 -18.65 4.92
N TYR A 176 -9.67 -17.40 4.67
CA TYR A 176 -10.30 -17.01 3.40
C TYR A 176 -9.27 -16.47 2.42
N GLU A 177 -9.53 -16.67 1.13
CA GLU A 177 -8.70 -16.08 0.08
C GLU A 177 -8.74 -14.56 0.16
N ASN A 178 -7.56 -13.94 0.05
CA ASN A 178 -7.46 -12.51 -0.07
C ASN A 178 -7.71 -12.08 -1.52
N LEU A 179 -8.92 -11.57 -1.77
CA LEU A 179 -9.33 -11.05 -3.07
C LEU A 179 -8.53 -9.81 -3.54
N LEU A 180 -7.67 -9.21 -2.70
CA LEU A 180 -6.72 -8.15 -3.08
C LEU A 180 -5.35 -8.70 -3.50
N GLN A 181 -5.11 -10.01 -3.41
CA GLN A 181 -3.82 -10.59 -3.81
C GLN A 181 -3.48 -10.21 -5.27
N GLY A 182 -2.28 -9.68 -5.48
CA GLY A 182 -1.79 -9.18 -6.77
C GLY A 182 -2.38 -7.83 -7.21
N LYS A 183 -3.32 -7.23 -6.46
CA LYS A 183 -3.94 -5.93 -6.77
C LYS A 183 -3.19 -4.77 -6.11
N TYR A 184 -1.88 -4.68 -6.35
CA TYR A 184 -0.98 -3.69 -5.75
C TYR A 184 -1.40 -2.22 -5.96
N PHE A 185 -2.17 -1.97 -7.02
CA PHE A 185 -2.66 -0.65 -7.41
C PHE A 185 -3.88 -0.19 -6.61
N VAL A 186 -4.55 -1.08 -5.86
CA VAL A 186 -5.67 -0.68 -5.00
C VAL A 186 -5.09 0.05 -3.80
N ASN A 187 -5.35 1.36 -3.73
CA ASN A 187 -4.70 2.26 -2.78
C ASN A 187 -4.73 1.68 -1.35
N GLY A 188 -3.52 1.64 -0.75
CA GLY A 188 -3.10 1.17 0.60
C GLY A 188 -3.61 -0.18 1.05
N THR A 189 -3.94 -1.01 0.06
CA THR A 189 -3.95 -2.45 0.22
C THR A 189 -2.64 -3.08 -0.26
N PHE A 190 -1.58 -2.29 -0.51
CA PHE A 190 -0.37 -2.77 -1.18
C PHE A 190 0.31 -3.93 -0.43
N PHE A 191 0.42 -3.89 0.89
CA PHE A 191 0.87 -5.02 1.72
C PHE A 191 -0.08 -6.22 1.70
N LYS A 192 -1.40 -5.97 1.75
CA LYS A 192 -2.39 -7.04 1.59
C LYS A 192 -2.20 -7.73 0.24
N ALA A 193 -1.90 -7.01 -0.83
CA ALA A 193 -1.75 -7.60 -2.16
C ALA A 193 -0.61 -8.64 -2.26
N PHE A 194 0.29 -8.71 -1.28
CA PHE A 194 1.30 -9.78 -1.18
C PHE A 194 0.84 -11.03 -0.42
N SER A 195 -0.21 -10.94 0.40
CA SER A 195 -0.62 -12.03 1.31
C SER A 195 -1.73 -12.89 0.69
N LYS A 196 -1.64 -14.22 0.87
CA LYS A 196 -2.67 -15.19 0.46
C LYS A 196 -3.98 -15.06 1.24
N ASN A 197 -3.90 -14.83 2.55
CA ASN A 197 -5.02 -14.66 3.47
C ASN A 197 -5.05 -13.26 4.06
N ASN A 198 -6.17 -12.89 4.68
CA ASN A 198 -6.33 -11.59 5.32
C ASN A 198 -5.79 -11.62 6.76
N PHE A 199 -4.78 -10.82 7.05
CA PHE A 199 -4.39 -10.49 8.42
C PHE A 199 -5.32 -9.44 9.05
N ARG A 200 -5.52 -9.55 10.37
CA ARG A 200 -6.43 -8.69 11.15
C ARG A 200 -5.70 -7.85 12.21
N LYS A 201 -4.40 -8.07 12.38
CA LYS A 201 -3.56 -7.31 13.31
C LYS A 201 -2.26 -6.90 12.64
N LEU A 202 -1.78 -5.72 13.01
CA LEU A 202 -0.43 -5.28 12.71
C LEU A 202 0.22 -4.65 13.94
N GLN A 203 1.51 -4.90 14.12
CA GLN A 203 2.34 -4.25 15.12
C GLN A 203 3.49 -3.54 14.42
N LYS A 204 3.68 -2.24 14.70
CA LYS A 204 4.79 -1.43 14.21
C LYS A 204 5.79 -1.22 15.35
N LYS A 205 7.07 -1.46 15.09
CA LYS A 205 8.19 -1.16 16.00
C LYS A 205 9.21 -0.27 15.30
N HIS A 206 9.84 0.61 16.05
CA HIS A 206 10.86 1.53 15.55
C HIS A 206 12.21 1.24 16.20
N TYR A 207 13.27 1.32 15.40
CA TYR A 207 14.64 1.09 15.84
C TYR A 207 15.54 2.21 15.33
N ASP A 208 16.19 2.92 16.24
CA ASP A 208 17.20 3.93 15.90
C ASP A 208 18.49 3.26 15.44
N TYR A 209 19.21 3.89 14.50
CA TYR A 209 20.51 3.39 14.06
C TYR A 209 21.64 4.14 14.77
N ILE A 210 22.24 3.50 15.78
CA ILE A 210 23.26 4.10 16.65
C ILE A 210 24.53 3.25 16.58
N ALA A 211 25.66 3.88 16.25
CA ALA A 211 26.98 3.24 16.22
C ALA A 211 27.05 1.91 15.43
N GLY A 212 26.32 1.82 14.31
CA GLY A 212 26.30 0.64 13.44
C GLY A 212 25.29 -0.44 13.83
N GLN A 213 24.43 -0.18 14.82
CA GLN A 213 23.45 -1.14 15.34
C GLN A 213 22.03 -0.55 15.36
N TYR A 214 21.04 -1.41 15.16
CA TYR A 214 19.64 -1.07 15.38
C TYR A 214 19.28 -1.27 16.86
N VAL A 215 18.88 -0.19 17.53
CA VAL A 215 18.49 -0.17 18.93
C VAL A 215 16.99 0.11 19.00
N ASP A 216 16.23 -0.74 19.70
CA ASP A 216 14.78 -0.53 19.88
C ASP A 216 14.55 0.81 20.58
N SER A 217 13.77 1.68 19.94
CA SER A 217 13.48 3.02 20.47
C SER A 217 12.41 2.98 21.58
N GLY A 218 11.84 1.82 21.89
CA GLY A 218 10.73 1.63 22.81
C GLY A 218 9.36 2.04 22.24
N ASN A 219 9.32 2.57 21.02
CA ASN A 219 8.09 2.99 20.36
C ASN A 219 7.47 1.79 19.63
N SER A 220 6.37 1.27 20.19
CA SER A 220 5.55 0.25 19.56
C SER A 220 4.12 0.74 19.43
N THR A 221 3.53 0.56 18.26
CA THR A 221 2.10 0.82 18.03
C THR A 221 1.43 -0.45 17.53
N MET A 222 0.30 -0.81 18.13
CA MET A 222 -0.49 -1.98 17.75
C MET A 222 -1.84 -1.54 17.20
N PHE A 223 -2.25 -2.14 16.10
CA PHE A 223 -3.57 -1.94 15.50
C PHE A 223 -4.25 -3.28 15.35
N SER A 224 -5.52 -3.33 15.76
CA SER A 224 -6.41 -4.45 15.55
C SER A 224 -7.58 -3.98 14.70
N PHE A 225 -7.97 -4.79 13.73
CA PHE A 225 -9.08 -4.50 12.83
C PHE A 225 -10.18 -5.52 13.08
N GLU A 226 -11.39 -5.04 13.33
CA GLU A 226 -12.55 -5.90 13.33
C GLU A 226 -12.94 -6.20 11.89
N SER A 227 -12.69 -7.44 11.46
CA SER A 227 -13.25 -7.97 10.22
C SER A 227 -14.66 -8.49 10.48
N VAL A 228 -15.66 -7.88 9.88
CA VAL A 228 -16.96 -8.54 9.68
C VAL A 228 -16.81 -9.45 8.46
N VAL A 229 -17.38 -10.65 8.50
CA VAL A 229 -17.51 -11.50 7.30
C VAL A 229 -18.96 -11.47 6.86
N ASP A 230 -19.20 -11.43 5.55
CA ASP A 230 -20.55 -11.54 5.01
C ASP A 230 -21.09 -12.97 5.15
N GLN A 231 -22.33 -13.18 4.73
CA GLN A 231 -23.00 -14.49 4.75
C GLN A 231 -22.30 -15.58 3.91
N ASN A 232 -21.36 -15.20 3.03
CA ASN A 232 -20.58 -16.11 2.19
C ASN A 232 -19.17 -16.35 2.77
N GLY A 233 -18.86 -15.81 3.95
CA GLY A 233 -17.54 -15.88 4.57
C GLY A 233 -16.52 -14.90 3.96
N LEU A 234 -16.94 -14.01 3.06
CA LEU A 234 -16.04 -12.99 2.52
C LEU A 234 -15.81 -11.94 3.59
N VAL A 235 -14.54 -11.65 3.89
CA VAL A 235 -14.19 -10.49 4.71
C VAL A 235 -14.82 -9.26 4.07
N ASP A 236 -15.41 -8.38 4.89
CA ASP A 236 -16.05 -7.08 4.58
C ASP A 236 -15.01 -6.09 4.01
N LEU A 237 -14.46 -6.53 2.89
CA LEU A 237 -13.39 -6.04 2.04
C LEU A 237 -13.85 -6.12 0.58
N PHE A 238 -14.84 -6.96 0.26
CA PHE A 238 -15.57 -6.98 -1.01
C PHE A 238 -17.02 -7.34 -0.74
N GLU A 239 -17.97 -6.51 -1.18
CA GLU A 239 -19.40 -6.83 -1.06
C GLU A 239 -19.88 -7.91 -2.05
N THR A 240 -19.03 -8.34 -2.99
CA THR A 240 -19.32 -9.42 -3.94
C THR A 240 -18.04 -10.07 -4.48
N ALA A 241 -18.03 -11.41 -4.58
CA ALA A 241 -17.03 -12.14 -5.36
C ALA A 241 -17.09 -11.69 -6.83
N CYS A 242 -15.93 -11.50 -7.45
CA CYS A 242 -15.84 -11.22 -8.88
C CYS A 242 -16.33 -12.45 -9.66
N ASN A 243 -17.50 -12.34 -10.30
CA ASN A 243 -17.94 -13.27 -11.34
C ASN A 243 -17.40 -12.82 -12.69
#